data_AF-A0A7Y5GFI2-F1
#
_entry.id   AF-A0A7Y5GFI2-F1
#
_cell.length_a   1.000
_cell.length_b   1.000
_cell.length_c   1.000
_cell.angle_alpha   90.00
_cell.angle_beta   90.00
_cell.angle_gamma   90.00
#
_symmetry.space_group_name_H-M   'P 1'
#
loop_
_entity.id
_entity.type
_entity.pdbx_description
1 polymer ?
#
loop_
_entity_poly.entity_id
_entity_poly.type
_entity_poly.pdbx_seq_one_letter_code
_entity_poly.pdbx_strand_id
1 'polypeptide(L)'
;MGRWETWLELESQADMEQINEAVRDVLRQGDALVERVAQAVSSAPQGTIVLLTDAELLHPWFRTRTIESRLHDRVKTPTVIFYPGSRSGQYGLRFLGFYPVEWQLPVDSA
;
A
#
# COMPACT_ATOMS: atom_id res chain seq x y z
N MET A 1 17.02 9.53 14.54
CA MET A 1 15.68 10.09 14.78
C MET A 1 15.26 10.81 13.51
N GLY A 2 14.10 10.46 12.97
CA GLY A 2 13.62 10.98 11.69
C GLY A 2 13.22 12.45 11.79
N ARG A 3 13.14 13.15 10.66
CA ARG A 3 12.74 14.58 10.58
C ARG A 3 11.24 14.79 10.84
N TRP A 4 10.64 13.97 11.69
CA TRP A 4 9.19 13.89 11.89
C TRP A 4 8.65 15.16 12.52
N GLU A 5 9.32 15.70 13.55
CA GLU A 5 8.90 16.96 14.16
C GLU A 5 9.01 18.14 13.18
N THR A 6 10.07 18.16 12.35
CA THR A 6 10.26 19.19 11.31
C THR A 6 9.20 19.11 10.21
N TRP A 7 8.73 17.90 9.87
CA TRP A 7 7.64 17.69 8.91
C TRP A 7 6.32 18.24 9.45
N LEU A 8 5.99 17.95 10.72
CA LEU A 8 4.73 18.40 11.34
C LEU A 8 4.62 19.92 11.45
N GLU A 9 5.73 20.64 11.68
CA GLU A 9 5.73 22.11 11.73
C GLU A 9 5.49 22.74 10.35
N LEU A 10 6.07 22.17 9.29
CA LEU A 10 5.91 22.64 7.91
C LEU A 10 4.52 22.29 7.33
N GLU A 11 3.93 21.16 7.72
CA GLU A 11 2.60 20.72 7.25
C GLU A 11 1.48 21.68 7.64
N SER A 12 1.63 22.43 8.74
CA SER A 12 0.61 23.42 9.17
C SER A 12 0.35 24.53 8.14
N GLN A 13 1.27 24.72 7.19
CA GLN A 13 1.19 25.76 6.14
C GLN A 13 1.13 25.19 4.72
N ALA A 14 1.23 23.86 4.56
CA ALA A 14 1.29 23.23 3.24
C ALA A 14 -0.11 22.90 2.70
N ASP A 15 -0.30 23.06 1.40
CA ASP A 15 -1.50 22.59 0.72
C ASP A 15 -1.58 21.06 0.84
N MET A 16 -2.77 20.53 1.17
CA MET A 16 -3.03 19.10 1.28
C MET A 16 -2.64 18.36 -0.01
N GLU A 17 -2.77 19.01 -1.17
CA GLU A 17 -2.32 18.45 -2.44
C GLU A 17 -0.79 18.31 -2.51
N GLN A 18 -0.04 19.28 -2.02
CA GLN A 18 1.43 19.21 -1.97
C GLN A 18 1.92 18.14 -1.00
N ILE A 19 1.26 17.99 0.15
CA ILE A 19 1.56 16.91 1.10
C ILE A 19 1.31 15.55 0.44
N ASN A 20 0.18 15.39 -0.25
CA ASN A 20 -0.17 14.15 -0.94
C ASN A 20 0.86 13.78 -2.02
N GLU A 21 1.31 14.74 -2.82
CA GLU A 21 2.34 14.51 -3.85
C GLU A 21 3.68 14.15 -3.22
N ALA A 22 4.11 14.84 -2.16
CA ALA A 22 5.35 14.52 -1.46
C ALA A 22 5.33 13.08 -0.90
N VAL A 23 4.21 12.64 -0.32
CA VAL A 23 4.05 11.26 0.17
C VAL A 23 4.10 10.26 -0.99
N ARG A 24 3.41 10.54 -2.11
CA ARG A 24 3.46 9.68 -3.32
C ARG A 24 4.88 9.53 -3.83
N ASP A 25 5.61 10.63 -3.93
CA ASP A 25 6.98 10.63 -4.44
C ASP A 25 7.89 9.77 -3.56
N VAL A 26 7.86 9.98 -2.24
CA VAL A 26 8.68 9.18 -1.30
C VAL A 26 8.35 7.69 -1.38
N LEU A 27 7.06 7.33 -1.49
CA LEU A 27 6.64 5.92 -1.58
C LEU A 27 7.02 5.26 -2.91
N ARG A 28 7.21 6.03 -3.98
CA ARG A 28 7.53 5.55 -5.33
C ARG A 28 9.01 5.68 -5.67
N GLN A 29 9.76 6.49 -4.93
CA GLN A 29 11.17 6.75 -5.21
C GLN A 29 12.00 5.48 -5.01
N GLY A 30 12.56 4.99 -6.12
CA GLY A 30 13.55 3.90 -6.12
C GLY A 30 13.05 2.57 -5.55
N ASP A 31 11.75 2.32 -5.53
CA ASP A 31 11.12 1.11 -4.96
C ASP A 31 11.52 0.82 -3.48
N ALA A 32 11.99 1.84 -2.73
CA ALA A 32 12.64 1.65 -1.44
C ALA A 32 11.76 0.93 -0.40
N LEU A 33 10.47 1.28 -0.33
CA LEU A 33 9.50 0.60 0.53
C LEU A 33 9.38 -0.88 0.16
N VAL A 34 9.21 -1.17 -1.13
CA VAL A 34 9.03 -2.52 -1.66
C VAL A 34 10.27 -3.37 -1.38
N GLU A 35 11.47 -2.84 -1.63
CA GLU A 35 12.72 -3.54 -1.35
C GLU A 35 12.86 -3.85 0.14
N ARG A 36 12.43 -2.94 1.02
CA ARG A 36 12.48 -3.16 2.46
C ARG A 36 11.49 -4.23 2.91
N VAL A 37 10.29 -4.26 2.33
CA VAL A 37 9.32 -5.35 2.55
C VAL A 37 9.89 -6.68 2.06
N ALA A 38 10.45 -6.73 0.85
CA ALA A 38 11.05 -7.93 0.29
C ALA A 38 12.20 -8.47 1.14
N GLN A 39 13.06 -7.59 1.65
CA GLN A 39 14.12 -7.94 2.59
C GLN A 39 13.57 -8.54 3.88
N ALA A 40 12.57 -7.89 4.49
CA ALA A 40 11.96 -8.38 5.73
C ALA A 40 11.34 -9.77 5.54
N VAL A 41 10.60 -9.98 4.45
CA VAL A 41 10.00 -11.29 4.09
C VAL A 41 11.08 -12.34 3.83
N SER A 42 12.17 -11.97 3.14
CA SER A 42 13.26 -12.90 2.79
C SER A 42 14.13 -13.26 3.98
N SER A 43 14.23 -12.38 4.99
CA SER A 43 14.98 -12.63 6.23
C SER A 43 14.23 -13.46 7.25
N ALA A 44 12.95 -13.77 7.00
CA ALA A 44 12.16 -14.59 7.90
C ALA A 44 12.76 -15.99 8.03
N PRO A 45 12.78 -16.59 9.24
CA PRO A 45 13.32 -17.93 9.43
C PRO A 45 12.62 -18.98 8.56
N GLN A 46 13.35 -20.04 8.18
CA GLN A 46 12.77 -21.15 7.44
C GLN A 46 11.62 -21.79 8.23
N GLY A 47 10.54 -22.17 7.53
CA GLY A 47 9.37 -22.78 8.15
C GLY A 47 8.40 -21.78 8.78
N THR A 48 8.53 -20.48 8.48
CA THR A 48 7.60 -19.44 8.93
C THR A 48 6.65 -18.98 7.82
N ILE A 49 5.53 -18.38 8.24
CA ILE A 49 4.61 -17.65 7.37
C ILE A 49 4.69 -16.18 7.78
N VAL A 50 4.79 -15.29 6.80
CA VAL A 50 4.74 -13.84 7.03
C VAL A 50 3.32 -13.33 6.82
N LEU A 51 2.81 -12.61 7.81
CA LEU A 51 1.51 -11.95 7.77
C LEU A 51 1.73 -10.44 7.61
N LEU A 52 1.36 -9.89 6.46
CA LEU A 52 1.49 -8.47 6.17
C LEU A 52 0.14 -7.77 6.37
N THR A 53 0.01 -7.10 7.51
CA THR A 53 -1.16 -6.30 7.87
C THR A 53 -1.00 -4.86 7.37
N ASP A 54 -2.10 -4.11 7.35
CA ASP A 54 -2.11 -2.66 7.13
C ASP A 54 -1.52 -2.19 5.79
N ALA A 55 -1.35 -3.10 4.82
CA ALA A 55 -0.83 -2.80 3.49
C ALA A 55 -1.63 -1.67 2.80
N GLU A 56 -2.94 -1.68 3.06
CA GLU A 56 -3.89 -0.76 2.47
C GLU A 56 -3.93 0.62 3.16
N LEU A 57 -3.27 0.82 4.31
CA LEU A 57 -3.20 2.15 4.94
C LEU A 57 -2.48 3.17 4.07
N LEU A 58 -1.65 2.72 3.12
CA LEU A 58 -0.96 3.60 2.19
C LEU A 58 -1.83 3.99 0.98
N HIS A 59 -3.04 3.44 0.84
CA HIS A 59 -4.00 3.92 -0.14
C HIS A 59 -4.43 5.35 0.21
N PRO A 60 -4.59 6.27 -0.77
CA PRO A 60 -4.44 6.09 -2.22
C PRO A 60 -3.04 6.42 -2.76
N TRP A 61 -2.07 6.72 -1.89
CA TRP A 61 -0.73 7.17 -2.28
C TRP A 61 0.12 6.03 -2.86
N PHE A 62 -0.10 4.80 -2.41
CA PHE A 62 0.57 3.59 -2.86
C PHE A 62 -0.41 2.45 -3.07
N ARG A 63 -0.13 1.60 -4.06
CA ARG A 63 -0.96 0.45 -4.42
C ARG A 63 -0.39 -0.82 -3.83
N THR A 64 -1.13 -1.53 -2.97
CA THR A 64 -0.70 -2.81 -2.38
C THR A 64 -0.30 -3.84 -3.44
N ARG A 65 -0.95 -3.85 -4.61
CA ARG A 65 -0.56 -4.68 -5.77
C ARG A 65 0.91 -4.51 -6.16
N THR A 66 1.51 -3.34 -5.96
CA THR A 66 2.93 -3.11 -6.23
C THR A 66 3.82 -3.96 -5.33
N ILE A 67 3.45 -4.16 -4.05
CA ILE A 67 4.15 -5.09 -3.15
C ILE A 67 3.97 -6.52 -3.65
N GLU A 68 2.74 -6.93 -3.96
CA GLU A 68 2.43 -8.28 -4.44
C GLU A 68 3.26 -8.66 -5.68
N SER A 69 3.22 -7.83 -6.73
CA SER A 69 3.96 -8.08 -7.98
C SER A 69 5.47 -8.16 -7.79
N ARG A 70 6.00 -7.52 -6.74
CA ARG A 70 7.44 -7.46 -6.46
C ARG A 70 7.89 -8.56 -5.53
N LEU A 71 7.03 -9.05 -4.64
CA LEU A 71 7.29 -10.25 -3.86
C LEU A 71 7.16 -11.52 -4.73
N HIS A 72 6.23 -11.49 -5.70
CA HIS A 72 6.06 -12.57 -6.68
C HIS A 72 7.41 -12.91 -7.33
N ASP A 73 7.74 -14.20 -7.36
CA ASP A 73 9.00 -14.80 -7.82
C ASP A 73 10.31 -14.40 -7.10
N ARG A 74 10.32 -13.33 -6.29
CA ARG A 74 11.53 -12.84 -5.59
C ARG A 74 11.72 -13.42 -4.20
N VAL A 75 10.65 -13.80 -3.52
CA VAL A 75 10.71 -14.39 -2.16
C VAL A 75 10.28 -15.84 -2.15
N LYS A 76 10.84 -16.64 -1.24
CA LYS A 76 10.47 -18.05 -1.06
C LYS A 76 9.60 -18.29 0.19
N THR A 77 9.55 -17.31 1.10
CA THR A 77 8.74 -17.38 2.31
C THR A 77 7.25 -17.21 1.97
N PRO A 78 6.37 -18.14 2.39
CA PRO A 78 4.93 -17.96 2.24
C PRO A 78 4.48 -16.67 2.93
N THR A 79 3.81 -15.79 2.16
CA THR A 79 3.37 -14.49 2.64
C THR A 79 1.87 -14.32 2.39
N VAL A 80 1.13 -13.91 3.41
CA VAL A 80 -0.29 -13.54 3.33
C VAL A 80 -0.40 -12.03 3.51
N ILE A 81 -0.98 -11.36 2.51
CA ILE A 81 -1.26 -9.92 2.55
C ILE A 81 -2.74 -9.71 2.86
N PHE A 82 -3.04 -8.92 3.88
CA PHE A 82 -4.42 -8.62 4.26
C PHE A 82 -4.94 -7.39 3.51
N TYR A 83 -6.07 -7.56 2.83
CA TYR A 83 -6.81 -6.51 2.13
C TYR A 83 -8.13 -6.22 2.86
N PRO A 84 -8.14 -5.45 3.97
CA PRO A 84 -9.36 -5.12 4.70
C PRO A 84 -10.30 -4.28 3.84
N GLY A 85 -11.59 -4.65 3.84
CA GLY A 85 -12.58 -4.00 2.98
C GLY A 85 -13.73 -4.91 2.59
N SER A 86 -14.40 -4.56 1.49
CA SER A 86 -15.48 -5.36 0.91
C SER A 86 -15.41 -5.39 -0.61
N ARG A 87 -15.99 -6.43 -1.21
CA ARG A 87 -16.22 -6.49 -2.65
C ARG A 87 -17.51 -5.76 -2.99
N SER A 88 -17.50 -5.00 -4.08
CA SER A 88 -18.65 -4.30 -4.64
C SER A 88 -18.96 -4.87 -6.02
N GLY A 89 -19.95 -5.75 -6.12
CA GLY A 89 -20.26 -6.46 -7.36
C GLY A 89 -19.19 -7.48 -7.77
N GLN A 90 -19.05 -7.71 -9.08
CA GLN A 90 -18.15 -8.75 -9.60
C GLN A 90 -16.67 -8.34 -9.57
N TYR A 91 -16.37 -7.04 -9.71
CA TYR A 91 -15.00 -6.54 -9.86
C TYR A 91 -14.63 -5.39 -8.93
N GLY A 92 -15.60 -4.72 -8.29
CA GLY A 92 -15.33 -3.58 -7.44
C GLY A 92 -14.70 -3.98 -6.12
N LEU A 93 -13.73 -3.18 -5.68
CA LEU A 93 -13.11 -3.27 -4.36
C LEU A 93 -13.38 -1.97 -3.61
N ARG A 94 -13.74 -2.12 -2.32
CA ARG A 94 -13.88 -1.03 -1.35
C ARG A 94 -12.88 -1.27 -0.23
N PHE A 95 -11.84 -0.44 -0.17
CA PHE A 95 -10.77 -0.60 0.81
C PHE A 95 -11.11 0.06 2.15
N LEU A 96 -10.68 -0.59 3.24
CA LEU A 96 -10.77 -0.15 4.63
C LEU A 96 -12.19 0.24 5.12
N GLY A 97 -13.22 0.05 4.31
CA GLY A 97 -14.61 0.39 4.60
C GLY A 97 -14.98 1.86 4.35
N PHE A 98 -14.01 2.77 4.22
CA PHE A 98 -14.27 4.20 4.05
C PHE A 98 -13.83 4.79 2.70
N TYR A 99 -12.96 4.11 1.94
CA TYR A 99 -12.63 4.57 0.58
C TYR A 99 -13.80 4.32 -0.39
N PRO A 100 -13.96 5.15 -1.43
CA PRO A 100 -14.92 4.90 -2.49
C PRO A 100 -14.57 3.62 -3.26
N VAL A 101 -15.54 3.08 -3.99
CA VAL A 101 -15.32 1.90 -4.84
C VAL A 101 -14.42 2.29 -6.01
N GLU A 102 -13.31 1.58 -6.21
CA GLU A 102 -12.33 1.95 -7.23
C GLU A 102 -12.73 1.57 -8.67
N TRP A 103 -13.45 0.46 -8.83
CA TRP A 103 -13.87 -0.06 -10.13
C TRP A 103 -15.35 -0.37 -10.09
N GLN A 104 -16.17 0.53 -10.65
CA GLN A 104 -17.51 0.21 -11.11
C GLN A 104 -17.46 0.21 -12.63
N LEU A 105 -17.80 -0.93 -13.26
CA LEU A 105 -18.24 -0.86 -14.65
C LEU A 105 -19.46 0.07 -14.70
N PRO A 106 -19.64 0.88 -15.76
CA PRO A 106 -20.89 1.57 -15.99
C PRO A 106 -22.03 0.54 -15.92
N VAL A 107 -23.13 0.91 -15.24
CA VAL A 107 -24.26 0.00 -14.99
C VAL A 107 -24.98 -0.43 -16.28
N ASP A 108 -24.59 0.14 -17.44
CA ASP A 108 -25.28 -0.04 -18.73
C ASP A 108 -24.40 -0.70 -19.81
N SER A 109 -23.98 -1.95 -19.60
CA SER A 109 -23.42 -2.78 -20.68
C SER A 109 -23.80 -4.25 -20.56
N ALA A 110 -25.11 -4.52 -20.44
CA ALA A 110 -25.73 -5.82 -20.66
C ALA A 110 -27.07 -5.62 -21.38
#